data_AF-A0A7K1ZPJ8-F1
#
_entry.id   AF-A0A7K1ZPJ8-F1
#
_cell.length_a   1.000
_cell.length_b   1.000
_cell.length_c   1.000
_cell.angle_alpha   90.00
_cell.angle_beta   90.00
_cell.angle_gamma   90.00
#
_symmetry.space_group_name_H-M   'P 1'
#
loop_
_entity.id
_entity.type
_entity.pdbx_description
1 polymer ?
#
loop_
_entity_poly.entity_id
_entity_poly.type
_entity_poly.pdbx_seq_one_letter_code
_entity_poly.pdbx_strand_id
1 'polypeptide(L)'
;MVMSRCTQTVIVTLFLVLCGTEAMAQADYGFRFVRVRFETPGMSERGRGWGRGGGAMWAHDYPVAEQNFYIALERTTSIHVEEPYLVLDLMDPAIFEHPILY
;
A
#
# COMPACT_ATOMS: atom_id res chain seq x y z
N MET A 1 -20.09 9.10 -43.46
CA MET A 1 -20.53 10.26 -42.66
C MET A 1 -19.29 10.86 -42.01
N VAL A 2 -18.72 11.92 -42.61
CA VAL A 2 -17.44 12.49 -42.17
C VAL A 2 -17.73 13.45 -41.02
N MET A 3 -17.27 13.11 -39.81
CA MET A 3 -17.41 13.99 -38.64
C MET A 3 -16.59 15.27 -38.87
N SER A 4 -17.17 16.42 -38.52
CA SER A 4 -16.51 17.72 -38.62
C SER A 4 -15.26 17.74 -37.73
N ARG A 5 -14.19 18.40 -38.20
CA ARG A 5 -12.91 18.53 -37.46
C ARG A 5 -13.11 19.09 -36.05
N CYS A 6 -14.12 19.96 -35.87
CA CYS A 6 -14.48 20.52 -34.56
C CYS A 6 -15.04 19.45 -33.61
N THR A 7 -15.91 18.57 -34.09
CA THR A 7 -16.49 17.47 -33.31
C THR A 7 -15.42 16.45 -32.93
N GLN A 8 -14.46 16.19 -33.81
CA GLN A 8 -13.36 15.27 -33.53
C GLN A 8 -12.39 15.83 -32.48
N THR A 9 -12.08 17.13 -32.51
CA THR A 9 -11.24 17.76 -31.47
C THR A 9 -11.92 17.74 -30.11
N VAL A 10 -13.22 18.09 -30.03
CA VAL A 10 -13.95 18.09 -28.76
C VAL A 10 -14.03 16.70 -28.14
N ILE A 11 -14.28 15.66 -28.96
CA ILE A 11 -14.33 14.28 -28.47
C ILE A 11 -12.97 13.83 -27.96
N VAL A 12 -11.87 14.12 -28.67
CA VAL A 12 -10.52 13.73 -28.23
C VAL A 12 -10.14 14.45 -26.93
N THR A 13 -10.43 15.75 -26.82
CA THR A 13 -10.16 16.51 -25.58
C THR A 13 -11.02 16.01 -24.42
N LEU A 14 -12.30 15.70 -24.65
CA LEU A 14 -13.19 15.15 -23.63
C LEU A 14 -12.73 13.76 -23.19
N PHE A 15 -12.28 12.92 -24.13
CA PHE A 15 -11.75 11.59 -23.83
C PHE A 15 -10.45 11.68 -23.01
N LEU A 16 -9.55 12.61 -23.33
CA LEU A 16 -8.32 12.83 -22.57
C LEU A 16 -8.58 13.38 -21.16
N VAL A 17 -9.57 14.26 -21.00
CA VAL A 17 -9.95 14.80 -19.68
C VAL A 17 -10.65 13.74 -18.82
N LEU A 18 -11.50 12.88 -19.40
CA LEU A 18 -12.19 11.81 -18.68
C LEU A 18 -11.31 10.57 -18.43
N CYS A 19 -10.25 10.37 -19.22
CA CYS A 19 -9.29 9.27 -19.05
C CYS A 19 -8.16 9.62 -18.05
N GLY A 20 -8.06 10.87 -17.60
CA GLY A 20 -6.98 11.36 -16.74
C GLY A 20 -7.09 11.00 -15.25
N THR A 21 -8.15 10.35 -14.81
CA THR A 21 -8.25 9.79 -13.45
C THR A 21 -7.83 8.33 -13.46
N GLU A 22 -6.62 8.06 -13.94
CA GLU A 22 -5.92 6.84 -13.56
C GLU A 22 -5.78 6.92 -12.04
N ALA A 23 -6.41 6.00 -11.30
CA ALA A 23 -6.11 5.83 -9.89
C ALA A 23 -4.60 5.51 -9.82
N MET A 24 -3.78 6.52 -9.56
CA MET A 24 -2.36 6.33 -9.38
C MET A 24 -2.20 5.49 -8.11
N ALA A 25 -2.12 4.18 -8.30
CA ALA A 25 -1.76 3.23 -7.25
C ALA A 25 -0.37 3.56 -6.67
N GLN A 26 0.37 4.48 -7.29
CA GLN A 26 1.63 4.99 -6.80
C GLN A 26 1.71 6.48 -7.10
N ALA A 27 1.27 7.33 -6.16
CA ALA A 27 1.74 8.70 -6.14
C ALA A 27 3.29 8.69 -6.03
N ASP A 28 3.97 9.68 -6.61
CA ASP A 28 5.43 9.73 -6.82
C ASP A 28 6.28 9.87 -5.53
N TYR A 29 5.81 9.33 -4.40
CA TYR A 29 6.43 9.48 -3.09
C TYR A 29 7.45 8.37 -2.75
N GLY A 30 7.47 7.27 -3.51
CA GLY A 30 8.37 6.13 -3.31
C GLY A 30 7.65 4.85 -2.87
N PHE A 31 8.41 3.77 -2.69
CA PHE A 31 7.90 2.52 -2.12
C PHE A 31 7.76 2.65 -0.61
N ARG A 32 6.57 2.36 -0.08
CA ARG A 32 6.29 2.34 1.36
C ARG A 32 5.91 0.94 1.79
N PHE A 33 6.55 0.41 2.82
CA PHE A 33 6.14 -0.84 3.44
C PHE A 33 4.91 -0.60 4.31
N VAL A 34 3.86 -1.37 4.06
CA VAL A 34 2.58 -1.27 4.79
C VAL A 34 2.22 -2.63 5.34
N ARG A 35 2.31 -2.78 6.66
CA ARG A 35 1.91 -4.00 7.37
C ARG A 35 0.42 -3.96 7.69
N VAL A 36 -0.29 -5.03 7.37
CA VAL A 36 -1.71 -5.16 7.71
C VAL A 36 -1.85 -5.79 9.08
N ARG A 37 -2.46 -5.05 9.99
CA ARG A 37 -2.91 -5.54 11.28
C ARG A 37 -4.20 -6.34 11.10
N PHE A 38 -4.23 -7.52 11.70
CA PHE A 38 -5.42 -8.35 11.79
C PHE A 38 -5.61 -8.90 13.20
N GLU A 39 -6.86 -9.05 13.61
CA GLU A 39 -7.22 -9.76 14.83
C GLU A 39 -7.26 -11.26 14.56
N THR A 40 -6.76 -12.07 15.49
CA THR A 40 -6.93 -13.52 15.44
C THR A 40 -7.97 -13.92 16.49
N PRO A 41 -9.16 -14.39 16.09
CA PRO A 41 -10.17 -14.86 17.03
C PRO A 41 -9.62 -15.96 17.94
N GLY A 42 -9.75 -15.78 19.26
CA GLY A 42 -9.23 -16.72 20.27
C GLY A 42 -7.80 -16.46 20.73
N MET A 43 -7.08 -15.54 20.09
CA MET A 43 -5.75 -15.07 20.48
C MET A 43 -5.81 -13.58 20.82
N SER A 44 -6.59 -13.23 21.85
CA SER A 44 -6.61 -11.85 22.37
C SER A 44 -5.27 -11.50 23.00
N GLU A 45 -4.99 -10.21 23.16
CA GLU A 45 -3.84 -9.64 23.89
C GLU A 45 -3.67 -10.16 25.35
N ARG A 46 -4.62 -10.98 25.82
CA ARG A 46 -4.65 -11.65 27.13
C ARG A 46 -4.74 -13.20 27.05
N GLY A 47 -4.53 -13.79 25.87
CA GLY A 47 -4.75 -15.21 25.59
C GLY A 47 -3.54 -16.10 25.86
N ARG A 48 -3.63 -16.90 26.93
CA ARG A 48 -2.70 -17.98 27.30
C ARG A 48 -2.61 -19.06 26.21
N GLY A 49 -1.70 -18.89 25.25
CA GLY A 49 -1.22 -19.92 24.33
C GLY A 49 0.21 -20.34 24.67
N TRP A 50 0.55 -21.61 24.44
CA TRP A 50 1.80 -22.27 24.85
C TRP A 50 3.01 -21.74 24.07
N GLY A 51 3.53 -20.59 24.49
CA GLY A 51 4.71 -19.96 23.93
C GLY A 51 4.92 -18.63 24.63
N ARG A 52 6.10 -18.42 25.20
CA ARG A 52 6.47 -17.28 26.03
C ARG A 52 6.40 -15.96 25.24
N GLY A 53 5.23 -15.33 25.19
CA GLY A 53 5.01 -14.01 24.60
C GLY A 53 3.72 -13.95 23.80
N GLY A 54 2.59 -13.66 24.47
CA GLY A 54 1.30 -13.39 23.83
C GLY A 54 1.32 -12.06 23.09
N GLY A 55 2.04 -12.02 21.97
CA GLY A 55 2.03 -10.91 21.01
C GLY A 55 0.96 -11.13 19.95
N ALA A 56 0.43 -10.05 19.41
CA ALA A 56 -0.50 -10.14 18.29
C ALA A 56 0.21 -10.78 17.08
N MET A 57 -0.42 -11.77 16.43
CA MET A 57 0.22 -12.57 15.38
C MET A 57 0.72 -11.72 14.20
N TRP A 58 0.02 -10.64 13.90
CA TRP A 58 0.44 -9.66 12.89
C TRP A 58 1.73 -8.94 13.25
N ALA A 59 2.13 -8.88 14.53
CA ALA A 59 3.28 -8.12 15.02
C ALA A 59 4.56 -8.96 15.15
N HIS A 60 4.63 -10.13 14.51
CA HIS A 60 5.85 -10.96 14.52
C HIS A 60 7.04 -10.16 13.97
N ASP A 61 8.10 -10.04 14.78
CA ASP A 61 9.33 -9.28 14.53
C ASP A 61 9.14 -7.79 14.18
N TYR A 62 7.95 -7.23 14.42
CA TYR A 62 7.72 -5.80 14.24
C TYR A 62 8.41 -5.02 15.37
N PRO A 63 9.11 -3.89 15.08
CA PRO A 63 9.32 -3.26 13.78
C PRO A 63 10.66 -3.60 13.11
N VAL A 64 11.36 -4.63 13.59
CA VAL A 64 12.72 -4.96 13.16
C VAL A 64 12.72 -5.51 11.74
N ALA A 65 11.69 -6.27 11.37
CA ALA A 65 11.52 -6.79 10.01
C ALA A 65 11.44 -5.66 8.97
N GLU A 66 10.64 -4.61 9.22
CA GLU A 66 10.46 -3.46 8.33
C GLU A 66 11.78 -2.72 8.10
N GLN A 67 12.52 -2.46 9.18
CA GLN A 67 13.80 -1.77 9.12
C GLN A 67 14.81 -2.55 8.29
N ASN A 68 14.93 -3.85 8.52
CA ASN A 68 15.82 -4.70 7.75
C ASN A 68 15.41 -4.81 6.28
N PHE A 69 14.11 -4.76 5.98
CA PHE A 69 13.59 -4.75 4.62
C PHE A 69 13.99 -3.47 3.88
N TYR A 70 13.83 -2.29 4.50
CA TYR A 70 14.29 -1.02 3.94
C TYR A 70 15.81 -1.02 3.67
N ILE A 71 16.61 -1.48 4.64
CA ILE A 71 18.07 -1.63 4.47
C ILE A 71 18.40 -2.54 3.29
N ALA A 72 17.68 -3.64 3.12
CA ALA A 72 17.90 -4.56 2.00
C ALA A 72 17.55 -3.92 0.66
N LEU A 73 16.41 -3.22 0.56
CA LEU A 73 16.00 -2.51 -0.66
C LEU A 73 17.02 -1.45 -1.08
N GLU A 74 17.45 -0.61 -0.15
CA GLU A 74 18.45 0.45 -0.41
C GLU A 74 19.79 -0.13 -0.88
N ARG A 75 20.19 -1.30 -0.35
CA ARG A 75 21.48 -1.93 -0.68
C ARG A 75 21.47 -2.72 -1.99
N THR A 76 20.31 -3.23 -2.39
CA THR A 76 20.23 -4.23 -3.48
C THR A 76 19.47 -3.73 -4.70
N THR A 77 18.79 -2.59 -4.60
CA THR A 77 17.96 -2.02 -5.66
C THR A 77 18.19 -0.51 -5.79
N SER A 78 17.56 0.11 -6.78
CA SER A 78 17.47 1.57 -6.91
C SER A 78 16.08 2.12 -6.54
N ILE A 79 15.28 1.33 -5.83
CA ILE A 79 13.94 1.74 -5.40
C ILE A 79 14.09 2.85 -4.34
N HIS A 80 13.42 3.97 -4.56
CA HIS A 80 13.29 5.00 -3.53
C HIS A 80 12.28 4.52 -2.48
N VAL A 81 12.68 4.53 -1.21
CA VAL A 81 11.84 4.13 -0.09
C VAL A 81 11.26 5.36 0.61
N GLU A 82 9.97 5.31 0.90
CA GLU A 82 9.25 6.35 1.65
C GLU A 82 9.14 5.93 3.13
N GLU A 83 9.70 6.76 4.01
CA GLU A 83 9.58 6.59 5.46
C GLU A 83 8.45 7.48 6.04
N PRO A 84 7.82 7.09 7.16
CA PRO A 84 7.96 5.80 7.85
C PRO A 84 7.18 4.68 7.13
N TYR A 85 7.48 3.43 7.48
CA TYR A 85 6.57 2.31 7.18
C TYR A 85 5.26 2.49 7.96
N LEU A 86 4.17 1.92 7.44
CA LEU A 86 2.83 2.03 8.05
C LEU A 86 2.34 0.69 8.60
N VAL A 87 1.48 0.77 9.61
CA VAL A 87 0.64 -0.34 10.06
C VAL A 87 -0.80 0.09 9.91
N LEU A 88 -1.53 -0.55 8.99
CA LEU A 88 -2.94 -0.27 8.72
C LEU A 88 -3.81 -1.46 9.12
N ASP A 89 -5.02 -1.21 9.57
CA ASP A 89 -6.00 -2.29 9.78
C ASP A 89 -6.56 -2.75 8.43
N LEU A 90 -6.98 -4.02 8.33
CA LEU A 90 -7.51 -4.58 7.08
C LEU A 90 -8.76 -3.85 6.54
N MET A 91 -9.47 -3.12 7.40
CA MET A 91 -10.67 -2.35 7.05
C MET A 91 -10.38 -0.85 6.88
N ASP A 92 -9.12 -0.44 7.01
CA ASP A 92 -8.71 0.95 6.77
C ASP A 92 -8.81 1.24 5.26
N PRO A 93 -9.59 2.26 4.81
CA PRO A 93 -9.68 2.59 3.40
C PRO A 93 -8.34 3.01 2.78
N ALA A 94 -7.38 3.48 3.58
CA ALA A 94 -6.05 3.88 3.11
C ALA A 94 -5.25 2.70 2.53
N ILE A 95 -5.65 1.44 2.76
CA ILE A 95 -4.99 0.29 2.11
C ILE A 95 -5.04 0.38 0.58
N PHE A 96 -6.05 1.04 0.01
CA PHE A 96 -6.18 1.20 -1.44
C PHE A 96 -5.26 2.29 -2.02
N GLU A 97 -4.60 3.07 -1.16
CA GLU A 97 -3.58 4.04 -1.54
C GLU A 97 -2.20 3.39 -1.68
N HIS A 98 -2.07 2.12 -1.27
CA HIS A 98 -0.81 1.38 -1.25
C HIS A 98 -0.88 0.13 -2.12
N PRO A 99 -0.03 0.01 -3.15
CA PRO A 99 -0.12 -1.08 -4.13
C PRO A 99 0.40 -2.41 -3.57
N ILE A 100 1.18 -2.38 -2.50
CA ILE A 100 1.78 -3.54 -1.86
C ILE A 100 1.47 -3.48 -0.36
N LEU A 101 0.86 -4.56 0.13
CA LEU A 101 0.54 -4.77 1.55
C LEU A 101 1.27 -6.03 2.02
N TYR A 102 1.71 -6.04 3.27
CA TYR A 102 2.36 -7.17 3.94
C TYR A 102 1.52 -7.69 5.11
#